data_AF-A0AA38MDI4-F1
#
_entry.id   AF-A0AA38MDI4-F1
#
_cell.length_a   1.000
_cell.length_b   1.000
_cell.length_c   1.000
_cell.angle_alpha   90.00
_cell.angle_beta   90.00
_cell.angle_gamma   90.00
#
_symmetry.space_group_name_H-M   'P 1'
#
loop_
_entity.id
_entity.type
_entity.pdbx_description
1 polymer ?
#
loop_
_entity_poly.entity_id
_entity_poly.type
_entity_poly.pdbx_seq_one_letter_code
_entity_poly.pdbx_strand_id
1 'polypeptide(L)'
;MFSTKVLSVDPNDHHVKFERRNLNLDDLGAQISRTVHENLRPVREMEFRFRMKLGKQGTTVATFPDRQYIFREGVMYECDGTIVETDGSCSGTLRKPAFGRKEDFCYATVSAVVDNWYCITTGGGVNFVYSNGKGKCESTDGRPTLLVSAKDYKALCESRAYPVTYKYFTEELDDHGSDVHCSDERPYVCTLTEEENSSLMRSTGSTFEKYSFILLATLLHMLFLRIVFV
;
A
#
# COMPACT_ATOMS: atom_id res chain seq x y z
N MET A 1 15.87 -19.53 -37.56
CA MET A 1 15.14 -20.10 -38.71
C MET A 1 14.20 -21.16 -38.18
N PHE A 2 12.92 -20.82 -37.99
CA PHE A 2 11.90 -21.79 -37.56
C PHE A 2 11.30 -22.42 -38.82
N SER A 3 11.46 -23.74 -38.95
CA SER A 3 10.92 -24.52 -40.07
C SER A 3 9.48 -24.93 -39.75
N THR A 4 8.51 -24.23 -40.32
CA THR A 4 7.10 -24.61 -40.29
C THR A 4 6.87 -25.74 -41.29
N LYS A 5 6.88 -27.00 -40.85
CA LYS A 5 6.33 -28.11 -41.65
C LYS A 5 4.81 -28.08 -41.52
N VAL A 6 4.13 -27.79 -42.61
CA VAL A 6 2.68 -27.95 -42.74
C VAL A 6 2.38 -29.44 -42.73
N LEU A 7 1.59 -29.90 -41.76
CA LEU A 7 1.02 -31.25 -41.73
C LEU A 7 -0.01 -31.36 -42.84
N SER A 8 0.26 -32.20 -43.85
CA SER A 8 -0.77 -32.66 -44.79
C SER A 8 -1.69 -33.62 -44.04
N VAL A 9 -2.97 -33.26 -43.92
CA VAL A 9 -4.00 -34.09 -43.30
C VAL A 9 -4.67 -34.92 -44.39
N ASP A 10 -4.56 -36.24 -44.31
CA ASP A 10 -5.38 -37.17 -45.10
C ASP A 10 -6.79 -37.18 -44.52
N PRO A 11 -7.84 -36.87 -45.31
CA PRO A 11 -9.21 -36.76 -44.80
C PRO A 11 -9.87 -38.09 -44.41
N ASN A 12 -9.21 -39.24 -44.61
CA ASN A 12 -9.76 -40.56 -44.29
C ASN A 12 -9.16 -41.22 -43.03
N ASP A 13 -8.25 -40.56 -42.31
CA ASP A 13 -7.72 -41.08 -41.05
C ASP A 13 -8.49 -40.53 -39.84
N HIS A 14 -9.45 -41.31 -39.33
CA HIS A 14 -10.19 -41.00 -38.11
C HIS A 14 -9.35 -41.16 -36.82
N HIS A 15 -8.07 -41.52 -36.92
CA HIS A 15 -7.15 -41.40 -35.79
C HIS A 15 -6.43 -40.05 -35.84
N VAL A 16 -7.10 -39.01 -35.32
CA VAL A 16 -6.38 -37.82 -34.84
C VAL A 16 -5.47 -38.30 -33.72
N LYS A 17 -4.22 -38.60 -34.05
CA LYS A 17 -3.17 -38.84 -33.09
C LYS A 17 -2.88 -37.50 -32.42
N PHE A 18 -3.59 -37.23 -31.33
CA PHE A 18 -3.24 -36.15 -30.42
C PHE A 18 -1.85 -36.47 -29.90
N GLU A 19 -0.82 -35.90 -30.53
CA GLU A 19 0.47 -35.75 -29.89
C GLU A 19 0.20 -34.88 -28.67
N ARG A 20 0.00 -35.54 -27.52
CA ARG A 20 0.20 -34.92 -26.22
C ARG A 20 1.63 -34.41 -26.26
N ARG A 21 1.80 -33.13 -26.54
CA ARG A 21 2.92 -32.41 -25.96
C ARG A 21 2.73 -32.62 -24.46
N ASN A 22 3.52 -33.51 -23.87
CA ASN A 22 3.74 -33.57 -22.43
C ASN A 22 4.39 -32.23 -22.05
N LEU A 23 3.61 -31.15 -22.09
CA LEU A 23 3.88 -29.96 -21.34
C LEU A 23 3.83 -30.44 -19.90
N ASN A 24 4.99 -30.51 -19.27
CA ASN A 24 5.12 -30.90 -17.89
C ASN A 24 4.29 -29.91 -17.07
N LEU A 25 3.06 -30.29 -16.71
CA LEU A 25 2.05 -29.39 -16.14
C LEU A 25 2.54 -28.79 -14.82
N ASP A 26 3.42 -29.49 -14.12
CA ASP A 26 4.07 -29.03 -12.90
C ASP A 26 5.06 -27.89 -13.17
N ASP A 27 5.83 -27.97 -14.27
CA ASP A 27 6.73 -26.90 -14.70
C ASP A 27 5.95 -25.69 -15.23
N LEU A 28 4.84 -25.92 -15.92
CA LEU A 28 3.91 -24.86 -16.33
C LEU A 28 3.31 -24.14 -15.10
N GLY A 29 2.88 -24.89 -14.08
CA GLY A 29 2.38 -24.32 -12.82
C GLY A 29 3.43 -23.47 -12.11
N ALA A 30 4.68 -23.96 -12.01
CA ALA A 30 5.79 -23.23 -11.40
C ALA A 30 6.18 -21.97 -12.20
N GLN A 31 6.11 -22.00 -13.53
CA GLN A 31 6.37 -20.84 -14.39
C GLN A 31 5.27 -19.78 -14.28
N ILE A 32 4.00 -20.20 -14.25
CA ILE A 32 2.86 -19.30 -14.03
C ILE A 32 2.98 -18.65 -12.65
N SER A 33 3.26 -19.44 -11.61
CA SER A 33 3.42 -18.92 -10.25
C SER A 33 4.53 -17.87 -10.17
N ARG A 34 5.71 -18.14 -10.75
CA ARG A 34 6.81 -17.15 -10.84
C ARG A 34 6.42 -15.90 -11.62
N THR A 35 5.75 -16.07 -12.76
CA THR A 35 5.33 -14.94 -13.60
C THR A 35 4.31 -14.06 -12.88
N VAL A 36 3.32 -14.66 -12.22
CA VAL A 36 2.35 -13.92 -11.41
C VAL A 36 3.04 -13.24 -10.23
N HIS A 37 3.96 -13.92 -9.57
CA HIS A 37 4.73 -13.38 -8.46
C HIS A 37 5.50 -12.11 -8.88
N GLU A 38 6.26 -12.15 -9.97
CA GLU A 38 6.98 -10.97 -10.48
C GLU A 38 6.05 -9.86 -10.96
N ASN A 39 4.97 -10.20 -11.67
CA ASN A 39 4.02 -9.20 -12.16
C ASN A 39 3.27 -8.48 -11.03
N LEU A 40 3.09 -9.13 -9.88
CA LEU A 40 2.46 -8.54 -8.70
C LEU A 40 3.44 -7.86 -7.75
N ARG A 41 4.75 -7.91 -8.02
CA ARG A 41 5.76 -7.30 -7.16
C ARG A 41 5.49 -5.82 -6.84
N PRO A 42 5.11 -4.94 -7.81
CA PRO A 42 4.82 -3.55 -7.50
C PRO A 42 3.65 -3.36 -6.52
N VAL A 43 2.67 -4.27 -6.54
CA VAL A 43 1.53 -4.24 -5.61
C VAL A 43 1.98 -4.63 -4.21
N ARG A 44 2.81 -5.67 -4.08
CA ARG A 44 3.36 -6.10 -2.79
C ARG A 44 4.31 -5.07 -2.18
N GLU A 45 5.18 -4.48 -2.99
CA GLU A 45 6.06 -3.39 -2.54
C GLU A 45 5.25 -2.20 -2.02
N MET A 46 4.14 -1.87 -2.68
CA MET A 46 3.21 -0.84 -2.24
C MET A 46 2.52 -1.21 -0.92
N GLU A 47 2.01 -2.44 -0.80
CA GLU A 47 1.40 -2.96 0.43
C GLU A 47 2.38 -2.96 1.61
N PHE A 48 3.65 -3.32 1.37
CA PHE A 48 4.70 -3.23 2.37
C PHE A 48 4.91 -1.79 2.84
N ARG A 49 5.04 -0.82 1.93
CA ARG A 49 5.15 0.62 2.28
C ARG A 49 3.93 1.09 3.06
N PHE A 50 2.73 0.59 2.75
CA PHE A 50 1.52 0.90 3.50
C PHE A 50 1.55 0.37 4.93
N ARG A 51 1.89 -0.90 5.11
CA ARG A 51 2.03 -1.51 6.44
C ARG A 51 3.08 -0.77 7.25
N MET A 52 4.22 -0.48 6.62
CA MET A 52 5.29 0.31 7.18
C MET A 52 4.80 1.69 7.63
N LYS A 53 4.14 2.48 6.80
CA LYS A 53 3.67 3.83 7.20
C LYS A 53 2.61 3.81 8.29
N LEU A 54 1.77 2.79 8.30
CA LEU A 54 0.67 2.65 9.26
C LEU A 54 1.06 1.90 10.54
N GLY A 55 2.26 1.30 10.59
CA GLY A 55 2.65 0.40 11.68
C GLY A 55 1.68 -0.76 11.85
N LYS A 56 1.18 -1.34 10.75
CA LYS A 56 0.38 -2.58 10.80
C LYS A 56 1.32 -3.76 10.99
N GLN A 57 0.95 -4.76 11.79
CA GLN A 57 1.81 -5.94 12.07
C GLN A 57 3.21 -5.54 12.58
N GLY A 58 3.28 -4.45 13.36
CA GLY A 58 4.54 -3.90 13.85
C GLY A 58 4.37 -2.56 14.53
N THR A 59 5.47 -1.82 14.69
CA THR A 59 5.48 -0.45 15.18
C THR A 59 6.29 0.42 14.23
N THR A 60 5.79 1.60 13.90
CA THR A 60 6.54 2.56 13.07
C THR A 60 6.77 3.84 13.83
N VAL A 61 8.01 4.31 13.80
CA VAL A 61 8.40 5.63 14.27
C VAL A 61 8.57 6.52 13.05
N ALA A 62 7.69 7.51 12.90
CA ALA A 62 7.80 8.52 11.87
C ALA A 62 8.50 9.75 12.44
N THR A 63 9.65 10.10 11.88
CA THR A 63 10.45 11.27 12.26
C THR A 63 10.28 12.36 11.21
N PHE A 64 9.60 13.43 11.60
CA PHE A 64 9.42 14.66 10.84
C PHE A 64 10.45 15.71 11.30
N PRO A 65 10.59 16.85 10.60
CA PRO A 65 11.61 17.84 10.93
C PRO A 65 11.49 18.42 12.35
N ASP A 66 10.28 18.52 12.88
CA ASP A 66 9.98 19.15 14.17
C ASP A 66 9.43 18.19 15.24
N ARG A 67 9.15 16.92 14.89
CA ARG A 67 8.45 15.98 15.80
C ARG A 67 8.57 14.53 15.39
N GLN A 68 8.26 13.64 16.34
CA GLN A 68 8.18 12.21 16.11
C GLN A 68 6.80 11.68 16.52
N TYR A 69 6.32 10.69 15.78
CA TYR A 69 5.09 9.98 16.08
C TYR A 69 5.29 8.47 16.00
N ILE A 70 4.53 7.75 16.81
CA ILE A 70 4.44 6.29 16.76
C ILE A 70 3.14 5.91 16.06
N PHE A 71 3.24 5.09 15.03
CA PHE A 71 2.11 4.46 14.35
C PHE A 71 2.02 2.99 14.75
N ARG A 72 0.83 2.56 15.19
CA ARG A 72 0.49 1.17 15.50
C ARG A 72 -0.91 0.88 15.03
N GLU A 73 -1.07 -0.15 14.20
CA GLU A 73 -2.35 -0.56 13.61
C GLU A 73 -3.13 0.60 12.98
N GLY A 74 -2.42 1.48 12.27
CA GLY A 74 -2.97 2.66 11.60
C GLY A 74 -3.40 3.80 12.54
N VAL A 75 -3.09 3.72 13.83
CA VAL A 75 -3.33 4.79 14.79
C VAL A 75 -2.03 5.52 15.12
N MET A 76 -2.10 6.85 15.08
CA MET A 76 -0.98 7.72 15.43
C MET A 76 -1.00 8.09 16.92
N TYR A 77 0.18 8.06 17.53
CA TYR A 77 0.43 8.37 18.94
C TYR A 77 1.64 9.28 19.10
N GLU A 78 1.62 10.07 20.16
CA GLU A 78 2.79 10.73 20.74
C GLU A 78 3.31 9.92 21.91
N CYS A 79 4.63 9.92 22.10
CA CYS A 79 5.28 9.39 23.29
C CYS A 79 5.60 10.54 24.24
N ASP A 80 5.18 10.47 25.50
CA ASP A 80 5.55 11.44 26.54
C ASP A 80 6.90 11.12 27.22
N GLY A 81 7.55 10.03 26.80
CA GLY A 81 8.89 9.61 27.23
C GLY A 81 9.87 9.57 26.06
N THR A 82 10.75 8.57 26.06
CA THR A 82 11.72 8.33 24.97
C THR A 82 11.25 7.15 24.11
N ILE A 83 11.44 7.26 22.80
CA ILE A 83 11.22 6.14 21.89
C ILE A 83 12.44 5.23 21.94
N VAL A 84 12.22 3.95 22.24
CA VAL A 84 13.27 2.96 22.39
C VAL A 84 13.76 2.54 21.00
N GLU A 85 15.04 2.73 20.73
CA GLU A 85 15.64 2.52 19.40
C GLU A 85 15.70 1.05 18.94
N THR A 86 15.46 0.10 19.86
CA THR A 86 15.50 -1.33 19.59
C THR A 86 14.20 -1.88 19.03
N ASP A 87 13.05 -1.36 19.47
CA ASP A 87 11.73 -1.90 19.15
C ASP A 87 10.67 -0.83 18.81
N GLY A 88 11.04 0.46 18.87
CA GLY A 88 10.14 1.58 18.63
C GLY A 88 9.09 1.78 19.73
N SER A 89 9.23 1.11 20.88
CA SER A 89 8.34 1.28 22.02
C SER A 89 8.49 2.65 22.67
N CYS A 90 7.45 3.13 23.33
CA CYS A 90 7.52 4.34 24.15
C CYS A 90 7.86 3.94 25.58
N SER A 91 8.89 4.55 26.16
CA SER A 91 9.26 4.32 27.57
C SER A 91 8.24 4.92 28.56
N GLY A 92 7.34 5.78 28.07
CA GLY A 92 6.26 6.42 28.82
C GLY A 92 4.87 6.02 28.31
N THR A 93 3.91 6.91 28.48
CA THR A 93 2.53 6.75 28.02
C THR A 93 2.39 7.15 26.55
N LEU A 94 1.78 6.27 25.77
CA LEU A 94 1.30 6.60 24.44
C LEU A 94 0.01 7.42 24.57
N ARG A 95 0.03 8.64 24.04
CA ARG A 95 -1.14 9.54 24.01
C ARG A 95 -1.55 9.81 22.58
N LYS A 96 -2.84 10.00 22.36
CA LYS A 96 -3.34 10.44 21.04
C LYS A 96 -2.94 11.91 20.84
N PRO A 97 -2.41 12.29 19.67
CA PRO A 97 -2.05 13.67 19.40
C PRO A 97 -3.28 14.57 19.38
N ALA A 98 -3.15 15.75 19.99
CA ALA A 98 -4.21 16.75 20.01
C ALA A 98 -4.05 17.67 18.79
N PHE A 99 -4.86 17.45 17.75
CA PHE A 99 -4.84 18.28 16.55
C PHE A 99 -5.75 19.48 16.74
N GLY A 100 -5.13 20.62 17.04
CA GLY A 100 -5.82 21.89 17.27
C GLY A 100 -5.85 22.80 16.04
N ARG A 101 -4.89 22.62 15.12
CA ARG A 101 -4.74 23.45 13.92
C ARG A 101 -4.77 22.61 12.65
N LYS A 102 -5.09 23.23 11.52
CA LYS A 102 -5.16 22.53 10.22
C LYS A 102 -3.80 21.95 9.83
N GLU A 103 -2.73 22.65 10.16
CA GLU A 103 -1.35 22.28 9.88
C GLU A 103 -0.92 21.00 10.60
N ASP A 104 -1.54 20.67 11.73
CA ASP A 104 -1.25 19.43 12.44
C ASP A 104 -1.68 18.21 11.60
N PHE A 105 -2.68 18.35 10.73
CA PHE A 105 -3.11 17.30 9.79
C PHE A 105 -2.08 16.99 8.68
N CYS A 106 -0.99 17.76 8.57
CA CYS A 106 0.11 17.42 7.68
C CYS A 106 0.87 16.16 8.11
N TYR A 107 0.81 15.80 9.40
CA TYR A 107 1.49 14.62 9.94
C TYR A 107 0.61 13.37 9.96
N ALA A 108 -0.69 13.52 9.72
CA ALA A 108 -1.64 12.42 9.70
C ALA A 108 -1.74 11.76 8.33
N THR A 109 -2.10 10.48 8.32
CA THR A 109 -2.30 9.72 7.08
C THR A 109 -3.61 10.11 6.42
N VAL A 110 -3.58 10.38 5.10
CA VAL A 110 -4.80 10.59 4.31
C VAL A 110 -5.63 9.30 4.35
N SER A 111 -6.86 9.41 4.86
CA SER A 111 -7.70 8.27 5.21
C SER A 111 -8.76 7.97 4.15
N ALA A 112 -9.25 8.97 3.41
CA ALA A 112 -10.09 8.78 2.22
C ALA A 112 -9.91 9.92 1.20
N VAL A 113 -10.16 9.61 -0.08
CA VAL A 113 -10.10 10.58 -1.19
C VAL A 113 -11.37 10.47 -2.03
N VAL A 114 -12.13 11.56 -2.16
CA VAL A 114 -13.36 11.63 -2.95
C VAL A 114 -13.34 12.90 -3.80
N ASP A 115 -13.40 12.79 -5.12
CA ASP A 115 -13.46 13.93 -6.06
C ASP A 115 -12.41 15.04 -5.79
N ASN A 116 -11.14 14.66 -5.64
CA ASN A 116 -10.00 15.54 -5.28
C ASN A 116 -10.07 16.20 -3.89
N TRP A 117 -10.99 15.75 -3.03
CA TRP A 117 -11.02 16.10 -1.61
C TRP A 117 -10.40 14.99 -0.77
N TYR A 118 -9.61 15.39 0.21
CA TYR A 118 -9.01 14.51 1.20
C TYR A 118 -9.80 14.60 2.50
N CYS A 119 -10.14 13.42 3.03
CA CYS A 119 -10.55 13.24 4.41
C CYS A 119 -9.38 12.69 5.21
N ILE A 120 -8.94 13.48 6.20
CA ILE A 120 -7.75 13.19 6.99
C ILE A 120 -8.15 13.09 8.45
N THR A 121 -7.65 12.08 9.14
CA THR A 121 -7.80 11.91 10.59
C THR A 121 -6.54 11.27 11.17
N THR A 122 -6.38 11.30 12.50
CA THR A 122 -5.21 10.76 13.21
C THR A 122 -5.24 9.24 13.40
N GLY A 123 -6.15 8.56 12.72
CA GLY A 123 -6.33 7.11 12.71
C GLY A 123 -7.79 6.71 12.86
N GLY A 124 -8.08 5.43 12.61
CA GLY A 124 -9.46 4.93 12.57
C GLY A 124 -10.14 5.15 11.21
N GLY A 125 -11.41 4.73 11.11
CA GLY A 125 -12.20 4.91 9.90
C GLY A 125 -12.69 6.36 9.77
N VAL A 126 -12.61 6.91 8.56
CA VAL A 126 -13.24 8.18 8.19
C VAL A 126 -14.25 7.93 7.08
N ASN A 127 -15.41 8.57 7.18
CA ASN A 127 -16.43 8.56 6.15
C ASN A 127 -16.55 9.96 5.55
N PHE A 128 -16.58 10.04 4.22
CA PHE A 128 -17.02 11.23 3.54
C PHE A 128 -18.55 11.21 3.46
N VAL A 129 -19.20 12.25 3.96
CA VAL A 129 -20.65 12.38 3.95
C VAL A 129 -21.00 13.68 3.22
N TYR A 130 -21.97 13.59 2.31
CA TYR A 130 -22.54 14.76 1.67
C TYR A 130 -23.87 15.11 2.33
N SER A 131 -23.95 16.27 2.97
CA SER A 131 -25.15 16.71 3.68
C SER A 131 -25.39 18.20 3.45
N ASN A 132 -26.63 18.57 3.11
CA ASN A 132 -27.03 19.96 2.84
C ASN A 132 -26.14 20.68 1.80
N GLY A 133 -25.75 19.96 0.74
CA GLY A 133 -24.91 20.52 -0.32
C GLY A 133 -23.44 20.74 0.06
N LYS A 134 -23.00 20.20 1.20
CA LYS A 134 -21.61 20.30 1.67
C LYS A 134 -21.04 18.92 1.97
N GLY A 135 -19.84 18.65 1.46
CA GLY A 135 -19.04 17.52 1.91
C GLY A 135 -18.56 17.74 3.34
N LYS A 136 -18.51 16.69 4.14
CA LYS A 136 -17.89 16.65 5.47
C LYS A 136 -17.17 15.31 5.67
N CYS A 137 -16.14 15.32 6.51
CA CYS A 137 -15.49 14.10 6.96
C CYS A 137 -15.93 13.79 8.38
N GLU A 138 -16.42 12.58 8.62
CA GLU A 138 -16.82 12.12 9.95
C GLU A 138 -15.96 10.92 10.35
N SER A 139 -15.34 10.98 11.52
CA SER A 139 -14.62 9.83 12.07
C SER A 139 -15.61 8.92 12.79
N THR A 140 -15.36 7.61 12.74
CA THR A 140 -16.21 6.62 13.43
C THR A 140 -16.07 6.67 14.94
N ASP A 141 -15.00 7.28 15.47
CA ASP A 141 -14.67 7.31 16.89
C ASP A 141 -14.54 8.73 17.48
N GLY A 142 -15.08 9.73 16.76
CA GLY A 142 -15.16 11.12 17.23
C GLY A 142 -13.83 11.90 17.20
N ARG A 143 -12.77 11.34 16.63
CA ARG A 143 -11.51 12.06 16.39
C ARG A 143 -11.67 13.24 15.45
N PRO A 144 -10.81 14.27 15.59
CA PRO A 144 -10.75 15.38 14.65
C PRO A 144 -10.57 14.88 13.21
N THR A 145 -11.29 15.52 12.31
CA THR A 145 -11.21 15.28 10.86
C THR A 145 -10.94 16.59 10.14
N LEU A 146 -10.26 16.50 9.01
CA LEU A 146 -10.07 17.61 8.09
C LEU A 146 -10.57 17.20 6.71
N LEU A 147 -11.50 17.99 6.17
CA LEU A 147 -11.86 17.98 4.76
C LEU A 147 -11.09 19.10 4.06
N VAL A 148 -10.28 18.76 3.07
CA VAL A 148 -9.43 19.73 2.34
C VAL A 148 -9.22 19.28 0.90
N SER A 149 -9.11 20.22 -0.04
CA SER A 149 -8.79 19.87 -1.42
C SER A 149 -7.34 19.39 -1.55
N ALA A 150 -7.04 18.54 -2.53
CA ALA A 150 -5.67 18.08 -2.78
C ALA A 150 -4.69 19.24 -3.03
N LYS A 151 -5.14 20.30 -3.69
CA LYS A 151 -4.35 21.51 -3.97
C LYS A 151 -4.02 22.26 -2.68
N ASP A 152 -5.03 22.51 -1.85
CA ASP A 152 -4.86 23.26 -0.61
C ASP A 152 -4.06 22.46 0.42
N TYR A 153 -4.24 21.13 0.44
CA TYR A 153 -3.44 20.25 1.29
C TYR A 153 -1.96 20.29 0.91
N LYS A 154 -1.64 20.25 -0.40
CA LYS A 154 -0.26 20.40 -0.85
C LYS A 154 0.32 21.73 -0.35
N ALA A 155 -0.38 22.83 -0.61
CA ALA A 155 0.08 24.16 -0.19
C ALA A 155 0.22 24.29 1.34
N LEU A 156 -0.63 23.61 2.11
CA LEU A 156 -0.59 23.60 3.58
C LEU A 156 0.62 22.85 4.14
N CYS A 157 1.02 21.75 3.49
CA CYS A 157 1.93 20.76 4.06
C CYS A 157 3.32 20.69 3.40
N GLU A 158 3.52 21.39 2.28
CA GLU A 158 4.76 21.39 1.47
C GLU A 158 6.02 21.57 2.30
N SER A 159 6.00 22.45 3.31
CA SER A 159 7.17 22.77 4.14
C SER A 159 7.13 22.21 5.58
N ARG A 160 6.24 21.25 5.88
CA ARG A 160 5.98 20.81 7.27
C ARG A 160 6.20 19.31 7.49
N ALA A 161 5.66 18.50 6.59
CA ALA A 161 5.67 17.05 6.72
C ALA A 161 6.88 16.38 6.08
N TYR A 162 7.77 17.16 5.44
CA TYR A 162 8.92 16.66 4.71
C TYR A 162 10.21 17.36 5.14
N PRO A 163 11.35 16.65 5.09
CA PRO A 163 11.45 15.20 4.87
C PRO A 163 10.86 14.40 6.05
N VAL A 164 10.41 13.18 5.78
CA VAL A 164 9.96 12.24 6.82
C VAL A 164 10.73 10.93 6.69
N THR A 165 11.20 10.41 7.82
CA THR A 165 11.83 9.09 7.90
C THR A 165 10.96 8.16 8.74
N TYR A 166 10.53 7.06 8.13
CA TYR A 166 9.81 5.98 8.78
C TYR A 166 10.79 4.90 9.17
N LYS A 167 10.86 4.56 10.47
CA LYS A 167 11.59 3.40 10.99
C LYS A 167 10.57 2.39 11.49
N TYR A 168 10.54 1.21 10.87
CA TYR A 168 9.54 0.18 11.09
C TYR A 168 10.16 -1.05 11.72
N PHE A 169 9.55 -1.48 12.82
CA PHE A 169 9.92 -2.63 13.61
C PHE A 169 8.84 -3.69 13.41
N THR A 170 9.16 -4.79 12.75
CA THR A 170 8.21 -5.85 12.38
C THR A 170 8.82 -7.23 12.54
N GLU A 171 8.01 -8.24 12.79
CA GLU A 171 8.45 -9.64 12.81
C GLU A 171 8.36 -10.30 11.41
N GLU A 172 7.67 -9.65 10.46
CA GLU A 172 7.41 -10.19 9.12
C GLU A 172 8.09 -9.32 8.05
N LEU A 173 9.01 -9.92 7.30
CA LEU A 173 9.65 -9.28 6.15
C LEU A 173 9.15 -9.92 4.86
N ASP A 174 8.50 -9.11 4.05
CA ASP A 174 8.08 -9.49 2.71
C ASP A 174 8.93 -8.79 1.65
N ASP A 175 8.61 -9.02 0.38
CA ASP A 175 9.14 -8.24 -0.74
C ASP A 175 8.96 -6.75 -0.49
N HIS A 176 10.08 -6.10 -0.22
CA HIS A 176 10.18 -4.67 -0.02
C HIS A 176 10.90 -4.08 -1.23
N GLY A 177 10.39 -2.95 -1.72
CA GLY A 177 11.00 -2.29 -2.87
C GLY A 177 12.39 -1.73 -2.53
N SER A 178 13.16 -1.36 -3.56
CA SER A 178 14.54 -0.86 -3.42
C SER A 178 14.71 0.36 -2.51
N ASP A 179 13.63 1.13 -2.32
CA ASP A 179 13.65 2.37 -1.54
C ASP A 179 13.51 2.14 -0.03
N VAL A 180 13.25 0.88 0.38
CA VAL A 180 13.22 0.45 1.78
C VAL A 180 14.56 -0.17 2.12
N HIS A 181 15.20 0.32 3.17
CA HIS A 181 16.48 -0.19 3.66
C HIS A 181 16.31 -0.89 5.00
N CYS A 182 16.45 -2.21 5.01
CA CYS A 182 16.45 -3.02 6.23
C CYS A 182 17.89 -3.25 6.72
N SER A 183 18.09 -3.26 8.03
CA SER A 183 19.42 -3.41 8.63
C SER A 183 19.92 -4.86 8.52
N ASP A 184 21.18 -5.05 8.10
CA ASP A 184 21.78 -6.40 8.03
C ASP A 184 21.90 -7.07 9.41
N GLU A 185 22.17 -6.28 10.46
CA GLU A 185 22.28 -6.77 11.84
C GLU A 185 20.91 -7.03 12.48
N ARG A 186 19.88 -6.32 12.01
CA ARG A 186 18.50 -6.39 12.51
C ARG A 186 17.54 -6.35 11.31
N PRO A 187 17.35 -7.47 10.60
CA PRO A 187 16.58 -7.48 9.34
C PRO A 187 15.14 -7.01 9.56
N TYR A 188 14.61 -7.21 10.76
CA TYR A 188 13.29 -6.79 11.25
C TYR A 188 13.12 -5.28 11.50
N VAL A 189 14.15 -4.49 11.19
CA VAL A 189 14.14 -3.03 11.32
C VAL A 189 14.43 -2.42 9.96
N CYS A 190 13.42 -1.79 9.38
CA CYS A 190 13.48 -1.18 8.04
C CYS A 190 13.25 0.33 8.09
N THR A 191 13.91 1.05 7.19
CA THR A 191 13.85 2.51 7.09
C THR A 191 13.43 2.94 5.68
N LEU A 192 12.56 3.94 5.62
CA LEU A 192 12.09 4.57 4.39
C LEU A 192 12.11 6.07 4.62
N THR A 193 12.82 6.81 3.78
CA THR A 193 12.84 8.28 3.82
C THR A 193 12.09 8.82 2.62
N GLU A 194 11.18 9.75 2.85
CA GLU A 194 10.41 10.42 1.81
C GLU A 194 10.71 11.91 1.80
N GLU A 195 11.04 12.37 0.59
CA GLU A 195 11.32 13.76 0.27
C GLU A 195 10.10 14.39 -0.43
N GLU A 196 10.01 15.71 -0.39
CA GLU A 196 8.89 16.50 -0.95
C GLU A 196 8.54 16.15 -2.41
N ASN A 197 9.54 15.77 -3.22
CA ASN A 197 9.40 15.47 -4.64
C ASN A 197 9.22 13.98 -4.96
N SER A 198 9.05 13.12 -3.96
CA SER A 198 8.83 11.69 -4.20
C SER A 198 7.42 11.45 -4.78
N SER A 199 7.37 11.19 -6.09
CA SER A 199 6.15 11.09 -6.90
C SER A 199 5.15 10.00 -6.50
N LEU A 200 5.53 9.10 -5.58
CA LEU A 200 4.70 8.00 -5.12
C LEU A 200 3.67 8.40 -4.04
N MET A 201 3.78 9.59 -3.45
CA MET A 201 3.06 9.94 -2.22
C MET A 201 1.64 10.51 -2.38
N ARG A 202 1.07 10.61 -3.58
CA ARG A 202 -0.25 11.25 -3.73
C ARG A 202 -1.44 10.41 -3.31
N SER A 203 -1.24 9.20 -2.82
CA SER A 203 -2.36 8.30 -2.63
C SER A 203 -2.03 7.22 -1.59
N THR A 204 -2.24 7.53 -0.32
CA THR A 204 -2.43 6.47 0.67
C THR A 204 -3.88 5.97 0.72
N GLY A 205 -4.84 6.72 0.17
CA GLY A 205 -6.25 6.31 0.11
C GLY A 205 -6.72 5.76 -1.24
N SER A 206 -6.30 6.34 -2.37
CA SER A 206 -6.95 6.09 -3.68
C SER A 206 -6.34 4.94 -4.51
N THR A 207 -5.10 4.54 -4.24
CA THR A 207 -4.37 3.56 -5.04
C THR A 207 -4.72 2.17 -4.58
N PHE A 208 -4.91 1.94 -3.28
CA PHE A 208 -5.34 0.64 -2.80
C PHE A 208 -6.74 0.29 -3.34
N GLU A 209 -7.68 1.25 -3.38
CA GLU A 209 -8.97 1.04 -4.05
C GLU A 209 -8.82 0.85 -5.56
N LYS A 210 -8.04 1.69 -6.26
CA LYS A 210 -7.83 1.53 -7.71
C LYS A 210 -7.16 0.21 -8.09
N TYR A 211 -6.14 -0.23 -7.35
CA TYR A 211 -5.45 -1.49 -7.62
C TYR A 211 -6.26 -2.70 -7.17
N SER A 212 -7.06 -2.61 -6.10
CA SER A 212 -8.03 -3.64 -5.73
C SER A 212 -9.07 -3.85 -6.83
N PHE A 213 -9.62 -2.77 -7.41
CA PHE A 213 -10.54 -2.85 -8.55
C PHE A 213 -9.87 -3.41 -9.81
N ILE A 214 -8.62 -3.04 -10.10
CA ILE A 214 -7.88 -3.59 -11.25
C ILE A 214 -7.59 -5.08 -11.03
N LEU A 215 -7.16 -5.50 -9.83
CA LEU A 215 -6.92 -6.91 -9.52
C LEU A 215 -8.20 -7.74 -9.66
N LEU A 216 -9.32 -7.23 -9.10
CA LEU A 216 -10.63 -7.88 -9.21
C LEU A 216 -11.07 -7.99 -10.67
N ALA A 217 -10.87 -6.94 -11.47
CA ALA A 217 -11.20 -6.93 -12.90
C ALA A 217 -10.33 -7.90 -13.70
N THR A 218 -9.03 -8.00 -13.43
CA THR A 218 -8.14 -8.98 -14.08
C THR A 218 -8.45 -10.41 -13.67
N LEU A 219 -8.76 -10.66 -12.38
CA LEU A 219 -9.19 -11.98 -11.90
C LEU A 219 -10.53 -12.37 -12.54
N LEU A 220 -11.50 -11.45 -12.63
CA LEU A 220 -12.76 -11.68 -13.35
C LEU A 220 -12.54 -11.97 -14.82
N HIS A 221 -11.65 -11.23 -15.50
CA HIS A 221 -11.33 -11.47 -16.90
C HIS A 221 -10.71 -12.85 -17.14
N MET A 222 -9.79 -13.27 -16.26
CA MET A 222 -9.20 -14.61 -16.34
C MET A 222 -10.21 -15.73 -16.03
N LEU A 223 -11.16 -15.49 -15.13
CA LEU A 223 -12.27 -16.40 -14.86
C LEU A 223 -13.24 -16.49 -16.05
N PHE A 224 -13.57 -15.36 -16.68
CA PHE A 224 -14.43 -15.33 -17.88
C PHE A 224 -13.78 -16.05 -19.07
N LEU A 225 -12.48 -15.88 -19.28
CA LEU A 225 -11.73 -16.60 -20.32
C LEU A 225 -11.68 -18.11 -20.06
N ARG A 226 -11.80 -18.57 -18.80
CA ARG A 226 -11.91 -20.01 -18.51
C ARG A 226 -13.31 -20.57 -18.76
N ILE A 227 -14.36 -19.78 -18.63
CA ILE A 227 -15.75 -20.22 -18.84
C ILE A 227 -16.11 -20.27 -20.32
N VAL A 228 -15.52 -19.40 -21.15
CA VAL A 228 -15.81 -19.34 -22.60
C VAL A 228 -15.06 -20.42 -23.41
N PHE A 229 -14.03 -21.05 -22.82
CA PHE A 229 -13.20 -22.07 -23.48
C PHE A 229 -13.39 -23.50 -22.91
N VAL A 230 -14.49 -23.74 -22.20
CA VAL A 230 -14.99 -25.08 -21.81
C VAL A 230 -16.33 -25.31 -22.50
#